data_AF-A0A1G0E6S6-F1
#
_entry.id   AF-A0A1G0E6S6-F1
#
_cell.length_a   1.000
_cell.length_b   1.000
_cell.length_c   1.000
_cell.angle_alpha   90.00
_cell.angle_beta   90.00
_cell.angle_gamma   90.00
#
_symmetry.space_group_name_H-M   'P 1'
#
loop_
_entity.id
_entity.type
_entity.pdbx_description
1 polymer ?
#
loop_
_entity_poly.entity_id
_entity_poly.type
_entity_poly.pdbx_seq_one_letter_code
_entity_poly.pdbx_strand_id
1 'polypeptide(L)'
;MQKLPTQTIKSTERPLHDYVTEISEQTDVQVGVPLPMGTNARNEGVNFALFSRYASRVRLELFDHSGDAKAARVFDLDPVKNRTGDIWHIWIKGIRPGQMYAYRVDGPYQPPNGYRFNFNKILLDPFATAISRLPTWEFAPALGYEAIDTSHETLQDLLTETYHLNSQSSAIFITKCTVSKETK
;
A
#
# COMPACT_ATOMS: atom_id res chain seq x y z
N MET A 1 64.07 -9.87 -11.08
CA MET A 1 62.87 -10.35 -11.80
C MET A 1 62.02 -11.16 -10.81
N GLN A 2 61.08 -10.52 -10.11
CA GLN A 2 60.14 -11.21 -9.21
C GLN A 2 58.92 -11.64 -10.02
N LYS A 3 58.58 -12.93 -9.98
CA LYS A 3 57.36 -13.48 -10.59
C LYS A 3 56.15 -13.07 -9.75
N LEU A 4 55.16 -12.46 -10.41
CA LEU A 4 53.86 -12.12 -9.84
C LEU A 4 53.06 -13.41 -9.57
N PRO A 5 52.38 -13.56 -8.42
CA PRO A 5 51.59 -14.76 -8.14
C PRO A 5 50.31 -14.77 -8.98
N THR A 6 50.16 -15.80 -9.81
CA THR A 6 48.91 -16.12 -10.53
C THR A 6 47.84 -16.52 -9.50
N GLN A 7 46.86 -15.64 -9.27
CA GLN A 7 45.67 -16.01 -8.51
C GLN A 7 44.78 -16.87 -9.39
N THR A 8 44.69 -18.16 -9.07
CA THR A 8 43.69 -19.07 -9.64
C THR A 8 42.32 -18.62 -9.16
N ILE A 9 41.57 -17.93 -10.03
CA ILE A 9 40.15 -17.65 -9.81
C ILE A 9 39.45 -19.02 -9.81
N LYS A 10 39.08 -19.52 -8.63
CA LYS A 10 38.19 -20.67 -8.52
C LYS A 10 36.84 -20.23 -9.06
N SER A 11 36.50 -20.67 -10.27
CA SER A 11 35.16 -20.54 -10.82
C SER A 11 34.24 -21.44 -10.00
N THR A 12 33.59 -20.87 -8.99
CA THR A 12 32.49 -21.54 -8.31
C THR A 12 31.33 -21.57 -9.29
N GLU A 13 31.21 -22.65 -10.06
CA GLU A 13 30.01 -22.92 -10.85
C GLU A 13 28.85 -23.09 -9.87
N ARG A 14 28.08 -22.02 -9.66
CA ARG A 14 26.80 -22.12 -8.96
C ARG A 14 25.89 -23.00 -9.82
N PRO A 15 25.32 -24.09 -9.27
CA PRO A 15 24.34 -24.91 -9.98
C PRO A 15 23.21 -24.05 -10.54
N LEU A 16 22.79 -24.32 -11.78
CA LEU A 16 21.66 -23.61 -12.40
C LEU A 16 20.40 -23.64 -11.53
N HIS A 17 20.21 -24.68 -10.70
CA HIS A 17 19.09 -24.76 -9.77
C HIS A 17 19.15 -23.69 -8.67
N ASP A 18 20.33 -23.34 -8.16
CA ASP A 18 20.48 -22.30 -7.13
C ASP A 18 20.31 -20.91 -7.76
N TYR A 19 20.83 -20.72 -8.97
CA TYR A 19 20.57 -19.51 -9.74
C TYR A 19 19.07 -19.39 -10.01
N VAL A 20 18.44 -20.42 -10.56
CA VAL A 20 16.99 -20.50 -10.79
C VAL A 20 16.22 -20.29 -9.49
N THR A 21 16.67 -20.79 -8.34
CA THR A 21 15.98 -20.58 -7.05
C THR A 21 16.05 -19.12 -6.62
N GLU A 22 17.23 -18.49 -6.77
CA GLU A 22 17.51 -17.08 -6.48
C GLU A 22 16.76 -16.12 -7.43
N ILE A 23 16.58 -16.47 -8.72
CA ILE A 23 15.65 -15.77 -9.63
C ILE A 23 14.20 -16.25 -9.51
N SER A 24 13.92 -17.43 -8.93
CA SER A 24 12.55 -17.98 -8.80
C SER A 24 11.79 -17.42 -7.61
N GLU A 25 12.33 -16.44 -6.89
CA GLU A 25 11.50 -15.57 -6.07
C GLU A 25 10.49 -14.75 -6.92
N GLN A 26 10.54 -14.79 -8.24
CA GLN A 26 9.85 -13.81 -9.08
C GLN A 26 8.67 -14.40 -9.85
N THR A 27 7.54 -14.59 -9.16
CA THR A 27 6.28 -13.86 -9.47
C THR A 27 5.19 -14.16 -8.42
N ASP A 28 5.49 -13.87 -7.15
CA ASP A 28 4.45 -13.78 -6.11
C ASP A 28 3.52 -12.57 -6.28
N VAL A 29 3.82 -11.71 -7.24
CA VAL A 29 3.04 -10.53 -7.60
C VAL A 29 2.89 -10.47 -9.11
N GLN A 30 1.68 -10.23 -9.59
CA GLN A 30 1.35 -10.07 -11.01
C GLN A 30 0.54 -8.78 -11.21
N VAL A 31 0.41 -8.35 -12.46
CA VAL A 31 -0.34 -7.15 -12.85
C VAL A 31 -1.78 -7.16 -12.32
N GLY A 32 -2.41 -8.32 -12.22
CA GLY A 32 -3.81 -8.43 -11.83
C GLY A 32 -4.77 -8.00 -12.94
N VAL A 33 -6.03 -7.84 -12.58
CA VAL A 33 -7.13 -7.48 -13.51
C VAL A 33 -7.99 -6.38 -12.89
N PRO A 34 -8.56 -5.46 -13.70
CA PRO A 34 -9.34 -4.33 -13.18
C PRO A 34 -10.70 -4.72 -12.62
N LEU A 35 -11.24 -5.89 -12.98
CA LEU A 35 -12.56 -6.33 -12.56
C LEU A 35 -12.53 -7.79 -12.08
N PRO A 36 -13.36 -8.15 -11.09
CA PRO A 36 -14.24 -7.26 -10.32
C PRO A 36 -13.45 -6.32 -9.38
N MET A 37 -14.08 -5.21 -8.97
CA MET A 37 -13.50 -4.28 -7.98
C MET A 37 -13.47 -4.90 -6.56
N GLY A 38 -12.61 -4.36 -5.71
CA GLY A 38 -12.37 -4.86 -4.36
C GLY A 38 -11.36 -6.00 -4.36
N THR A 39 -11.56 -6.95 -3.45
CA THR A 39 -10.72 -8.15 -3.34
C THR A 39 -11.43 -9.37 -3.91
N ASN A 40 -10.74 -10.11 -4.76
CA ASN A 40 -11.26 -11.35 -5.34
C ASN A 40 -10.21 -12.46 -5.24
N ALA A 41 -10.55 -13.56 -4.58
CA ALA A 41 -9.69 -14.73 -4.54
C ALA A 41 -9.59 -15.30 -5.97
N ARG A 42 -8.36 -15.44 -6.47
CA ARG A 42 -8.12 -15.94 -7.83
C ARG A 42 -6.87 -16.77 -7.82
N ASN A 43 -7.00 -18.04 -8.20
CA ASN A 43 -5.92 -19.00 -8.06
C ASN A 43 -5.41 -19.00 -6.61
N GLU A 44 -4.17 -19.41 -6.37
CA GLU A 44 -3.55 -19.43 -5.03
C GLU A 44 -3.23 -18.01 -4.48
N GLY A 45 -4.00 -16.99 -4.85
CA GLY A 45 -3.76 -15.60 -4.48
C GLY A 45 -5.03 -14.75 -4.51
N VAL A 46 -4.86 -13.45 -4.38
CA VAL A 46 -5.95 -12.47 -4.37
C VAL A 46 -5.64 -11.34 -5.33
N ASN A 47 -6.62 -11.02 -6.17
CA ASN A 47 -6.65 -9.81 -6.97
C ASN A 47 -7.24 -8.67 -6.15
N PHE A 48 -6.56 -7.53 -6.17
CA PHE A 48 -6.99 -6.27 -5.58
C PHE A 48 -7.28 -5.29 -6.71
N ALA A 49 -8.43 -4.62 -6.67
CA ALA A 49 -8.82 -3.64 -7.68
C ALA A 49 -9.51 -2.43 -7.05
N LEU A 50 -8.95 -1.23 -7.26
CA LEU A 50 -9.40 0.03 -6.68
C LEU A 50 -9.66 1.08 -7.78
N PHE A 51 -10.84 1.67 -7.78
CA PHE A 51 -11.14 2.82 -8.64
C PHE A 51 -10.51 4.10 -8.08
N SER A 52 -9.69 4.79 -8.88
CA SER A 52 -9.25 6.15 -8.59
C SER A 52 -8.71 6.86 -9.85
N ARG A 53 -9.55 7.67 -10.49
CA ARG A 53 -9.24 8.42 -11.72
C ARG A 53 -8.05 9.38 -11.56
N TYR A 54 -8.06 10.16 -10.48
CA TYR A 54 -7.12 11.27 -10.30
C TYR A 54 -5.90 10.92 -9.45
N ALA A 55 -5.78 9.67 -9.02
CA ALA A 55 -4.59 9.23 -8.31
C ALA A 55 -3.36 9.30 -9.22
N SER A 56 -2.27 9.84 -8.68
CA SER A 56 -0.93 9.76 -9.27
C SER A 56 -0.18 8.50 -8.81
N ARG A 57 -0.53 7.99 -7.62
CA ARG A 57 0.07 6.80 -7.01
C ARG A 57 -0.94 6.07 -6.14
N VAL A 58 -0.93 4.75 -6.23
CA VAL A 58 -1.66 3.88 -5.31
C VAL A 58 -0.66 2.92 -4.67
N ARG A 59 -0.77 2.76 -3.35
CA ARG A 59 -0.03 1.79 -2.57
C ARG A 59 -0.99 0.89 -1.84
N LEU A 60 -0.80 -0.41 -1.97
CA LEU A 60 -1.47 -1.43 -1.18
C LEU A 60 -0.58 -1.81 0.01
N GLU A 61 -1.13 -1.74 1.22
CA GLU A 61 -0.45 -2.10 2.46
C GLU A 61 -1.14 -3.30 3.09
N LEU A 62 -0.37 -4.34 3.44
CA LEU A 62 -0.84 -5.54 4.12
C LEU A 62 -0.34 -5.54 5.57
N PHE A 63 -1.22 -5.87 6.50
CA PHE A 63 -0.95 -5.84 7.95
C PHE A 63 -1.19 -7.22 8.56
N ASP A 64 -0.42 -7.57 9.58
CA ASP A 64 -0.61 -8.82 10.31
C ASP A 64 -1.76 -8.70 11.32
N HIS A 65 -1.91 -7.52 11.93
CA HIS A 65 -2.94 -7.24 12.94
C HIS A 65 -3.63 -5.88 12.75
N SER A 66 -4.82 -5.74 13.34
CA SER A 66 -5.66 -4.54 13.16
C SER A 66 -5.05 -3.29 13.79
N GLY A 67 -4.33 -3.44 14.91
CA GLY A 67 -3.67 -2.34 15.62
C GLY A 67 -2.29 -1.94 15.08
N ASP A 68 -1.75 -2.64 14.08
CA ASP A 68 -0.39 -2.38 13.60
C ASP A 68 -0.24 -0.98 12.99
N ALA A 69 0.73 -0.20 13.47
CA ALA A 69 1.05 1.12 12.93
C ALA A 69 1.79 1.07 11.59
N LYS A 70 2.43 -0.07 11.27
CA LYS A 70 3.21 -0.28 10.05
C LYS A 70 2.72 -1.53 9.33
N ALA A 71 2.74 -1.49 8.01
CA ALA A 71 2.43 -2.63 7.17
C ALA A 71 3.57 -3.66 7.23
N ALA A 72 3.21 -4.94 7.25
CA ALA A 72 4.15 -6.05 7.12
C ALA A 72 4.67 -6.17 5.68
N ARG A 73 3.82 -5.87 4.69
CA ARG A 73 4.18 -5.82 3.27
C ARG A 73 3.56 -4.61 2.59
N VAL A 74 4.29 -4.03 1.65
CA VAL A 74 3.91 -2.81 0.93
C VAL A 74 4.13 -3.02 -0.56
N PHE A 75 3.13 -2.67 -1.35
CA PHE A 75 3.17 -2.77 -2.82
C PHE A 75 2.80 -1.42 -3.42
N ASP A 76 3.77 -0.73 -4.02
CA ASP A 76 3.52 0.44 -4.86
C ASP A 76 3.10 -0.04 -6.25
N LEU A 77 1.92 0.39 -6.71
CA LEU A 77 1.39 -0.02 -8.02
C LEU A 77 2.00 0.85 -9.12
N ASP A 78 2.48 0.21 -10.18
CA ASP A 78 3.00 0.90 -11.36
C ASP A 78 1.84 1.52 -12.17
N PRO A 79 1.77 2.85 -12.35
CA PRO A 79 0.65 3.50 -13.05
C PRO A 79 0.53 3.11 -14.52
N VAL A 80 1.56 2.51 -15.13
CA VAL A 80 1.55 2.04 -16.52
C VAL A 80 1.10 0.59 -16.60
N LYS A 81 1.53 -0.26 -15.65
CA LYS A 81 1.23 -1.71 -15.68
C LYS A 81 0.01 -2.09 -14.86
N ASN A 82 -0.11 -1.54 -13.65
CA ASN A 82 -1.11 -1.86 -12.64
C ASN A 82 -2.33 -0.94 -12.71
N ARG A 83 -2.65 -0.39 -13.89
CA ARG A 83 -3.81 0.48 -14.08
C ARG A 83 -4.41 0.29 -15.48
N THR A 84 -5.70 0.01 -15.52
CA THR A 84 -6.49 -0.03 -16.76
C THR A 84 -7.59 1.01 -16.67
N GLY A 85 -7.52 2.06 -17.49
CA GLY A 85 -8.42 3.22 -17.38
C GLY A 85 -8.26 3.91 -16.02
N ASP A 86 -9.33 3.95 -15.24
CA ASP A 86 -9.36 4.56 -13.90
C ASP A 86 -9.22 3.55 -12.75
N ILE A 87 -8.97 2.28 -13.07
CA ILE A 87 -8.93 1.20 -12.08
C ILE A 87 -7.49 0.71 -11.91
N TRP A 88 -7.01 0.81 -10.67
CA TRP A 88 -5.73 0.29 -10.23
C TRP A 88 -5.89 -1.16 -9.81
N HIS A 89 -4.97 -2.04 -10.19
CA HIS A 89 -5.08 -3.47 -9.89
C HIS A 89 -3.73 -4.15 -9.70
N ILE A 90 -3.72 -5.17 -8.85
CA ILE A 90 -2.57 -6.02 -8.58
C ILE A 90 -3.05 -7.40 -8.12
N TRP A 91 -2.35 -8.47 -8.50
CA TRP A 91 -2.60 -9.80 -7.98
C TRP A 91 -1.42 -10.28 -7.15
N ILE A 92 -1.69 -10.88 -5.99
CA ILE A 92 -0.65 -11.31 -5.05
C ILE A 92 -0.91 -12.75 -4.63
N LYS A 93 0.10 -13.61 -4.77
CA LYS A 93 0.07 -15.00 -4.37
C LYS A 93 0.10 -15.15 -2.84
N GLY A 94 -0.50 -16.22 -2.34
CA GLY A 94 -0.40 -16.63 -0.95
C GLY A 94 -1.21 -15.78 0.03
N ILE A 95 -2.00 -14.81 -0.45
CA ILE A 95 -2.94 -14.06 0.38
C ILE A 95 -4.07 -14.99 0.81
N ARG A 96 -4.27 -15.10 2.13
CA ARG A 96 -5.30 -15.93 2.73
C ARG A 96 -6.46 -15.08 3.25
N PRO A 97 -7.68 -15.63 3.31
CA PRO A 97 -8.78 -14.98 4.00
C PRO A 97 -8.39 -14.61 5.44
N GLY A 98 -8.79 -13.42 5.88
CA GLY A 98 -8.35 -12.83 7.14
C GLY A 98 -7.18 -11.86 7.01
N GLN A 99 -6.46 -11.84 5.88
CA GLN A 99 -5.43 -10.84 5.61
C GLN A 99 -6.02 -9.44 5.72
N MET A 100 -5.41 -8.60 6.55
CA MET A 100 -5.79 -7.20 6.68
C MET A 100 -5.04 -6.36 5.67
N TYR A 101 -5.73 -5.41 5.06
CA TYR A 101 -5.17 -4.51 4.07
C TYR A 101 -5.78 -3.12 4.13
N ALA A 102 -5.07 -2.16 3.56
CA ALA A 102 -5.57 -0.83 3.27
C ALA A 102 -4.81 -0.19 2.11
N TYR A 103 -5.30 0.96 1.64
CA TYR A 103 -4.64 1.72 0.59
C TYR A 103 -4.08 3.04 1.10
N ARG A 104 -3.01 3.50 0.45
CA ARG A 104 -2.63 4.92 0.42
C ARG A 104 -2.71 5.40 -1.00
N VAL A 105 -3.29 6.58 -1.18
CA VAL A 105 -3.52 7.14 -2.51
C VAL A 105 -3.01 8.57 -2.54
N ASP A 106 -2.10 8.82 -3.46
CA ASP A 106 -1.55 10.15 -3.73
C ASP A 106 -2.20 10.76 -4.97
N GLY A 107 -2.15 12.08 -5.07
CA GLY A 107 -2.77 12.84 -6.14
C GLY A 107 -2.79 14.35 -5.84
N PRO A 108 -3.49 15.14 -6.66
CA PRO A 108 -3.59 16.57 -6.43
C PRO A 108 -4.26 16.89 -5.08
N TYR A 109 -3.74 17.86 -4.34
CA TYR A 109 -4.44 18.46 -3.21
C TYR A 109 -4.84 19.90 -3.55
N GLN A 110 -6.11 20.07 -3.96
CA GLN A 110 -6.73 21.34 -4.32
C GLN A 110 -8.17 21.36 -3.80
N PRO A 111 -8.39 21.60 -2.49
CA PRO A 111 -9.70 21.50 -1.86
C PRO A 111 -10.83 22.34 -2.51
N PRO A 112 -10.58 23.57 -3.02
CA PRO A 112 -11.59 24.33 -3.74
C PRO A 112 -12.12 23.62 -4.99
N ASN A 113 -11.30 22.77 -5.61
CA ASN A 113 -11.65 21.97 -6.79
C ASN A 113 -12.09 20.54 -6.41
N GLY A 114 -12.24 20.24 -5.12
CA GLY A 114 -12.64 18.93 -4.60
C GLY A 114 -11.52 17.89 -4.50
N TYR A 115 -10.30 18.19 -4.96
CA TYR A 115 -9.17 17.25 -4.86
C TYR A 115 -8.56 17.26 -3.46
N ARG A 116 -8.64 16.12 -2.75
CA ARG A 116 -8.25 16.02 -1.34
C ARG A 116 -7.32 14.82 -1.06
N PHE A 117 -6.47 14.47 -2.02
CA PHE A 117 -5.53 13.36 -1.86
C PHE A 117 -4.53 13.65 -0.73
N ASN A 118 -4.24 12.65 0.10
CA ASN A 118 -3.23 12.72 1.13
C ASN A 118 -2.65 11.32 1.36
N PHE A 119 -1.43 11.10 0.88
CA PHE A 119 -0.76 9.81 0.95
C PHE A 119 -0.46 9.34 2.40
N ASN A 120 -0.41 10.26 3.36
CA ASN A 120 -0.17 9.93 4.77
C ASN A 120 -1.40 9.30 5.43
N LYS A 121 -2.57 9.38 4.79
CA LYS A 121 -3.80 8.80 5.31
C LYS A 121 -4.04 7.42 4.71
N ILE A 122 -4.39 6.48 5.58
CA ILE A 122 -4.87 5.16 5.20
C ILE A 122 -6.34 5.23 4.82
N LEU A 123 -6.67 4.58 3.71
CA LEU A 123 -7.99 4.52 3.12
C LEU A 123 -8.49 3.08 3.12
N LEU A 124 -9.77 2.93 3.46
CA LEU A 124 -10.50 1.69 3.29
C LEU A 124 -10.88 1.49 1.82
N ASP A 125 -10.91 0.24 1.40
CA ASP A 125 -11.50 -0.15 0.12
C ASP A 125 -13.03 0.03 0.17
N PRO A 126 -13.63 0.84 -0.74
CA PRO A 126 -15.08 0.98 -0.83
C PRO A 126 -15.82 -0.33 -1.11
N PHE A 127 -15.13 -1.33 -1.68
CA PHE A 127 -15.65 -2.66 -1.98
C PHE A 127 -15.22 -3.71 -0.96
N ALA A 128 -14.70 -3.29 0.22
CA ALA A 128 -14.37 -4.21 1.29
C ALA A 128 -15.60 -5.01 1.74
N THR A 129 -15.47 -6.33 1.75
CA THR A 129 -16.51 -7.25 2.24
C THR A 129 -16.50 -7.41 3.75
N ALA A 130 -15.40 -7.02 4.41
CA ALA A 130 -15.26 -7.00 5.85
C ALA A 130 -14.27 -5.90 6.28
N ILE A 131 -14.51 -5.34 7.46
CA ILE A 131 -13.67 -4.33 8.10
C ILE A 131 -13.34 -4.83 9.51
N SER A 132 -12.07 -4.76 9.89
CA SER A 132 -11.63 -5.16 11.22
C SER A 132 -12.23 -4.27 12.31
N ARG A 133 -12.22 -4.71 13.57
CA ARG A 133 -12.57 -3.82 14.69
C ARG A 133 -11.28 -3.29 15.31
N LEU A 134 -11.25 -1.99 15.52
CA LEU A 134 -10.32 -1.34 16.43
C LEU A 134 -11.09 -0.96 17.70
N PRO A 135 -10.56 -1.25 18.90
CA PRO A 135 -11.23 -0.90 20.15
C PRO A 135 -11.37 0.61 20.34
N THR A 136 -10.44 1.39 19.78
CA THR A 136 -10.41 2.85 19.82
C THR A 136 -10.27 3.40 18.40
N TRP A 137 -11.38 3.44 17.66
CA TRP A 137 -11.41 4.15 16.39
C TRP A 137 -11.66 5.64 16.64
N GLU A 138 -10.69 6.47 16.27
CA GLU A 138 -10.80 7.92 16.31
C GLU A 138 -10.88 8.49 14.88
N PHE A 139 -11.83 9.40 14.65
CA PHE A 139 -12.04 10.01 13.34
C PHE A 139 -11.10 11.17 13.05
N ALA A 140 -10.62 11.88 14.07
CA ALA A 140 -9.78 13.07 13.89
C ALA A 140 -8.52 12.79 13.04
N PRO A 141 -7.79 11.67 13.24
CA PRO A 141 -6.63 11.34 12.40
C PRO A 141 -6.95 11.05 10.93
N ALA A 142 -8.23 10.75 10.60
CA ALA A 142 -8.69 10.49 9.24
C ALA A 142 -8.98 11.76 8.43
N LEU A 143 -8.98 12.92 9.08
CA LEU A 143 -9.09 14.20 8.37
C LEU A 143 -7.91 14.38 7.41
N GLY A 144 -8.18 15.02 6.27
CA GLY A 144 -7.14 15.41 5.30
C GLY A 144 -6.26 16.53 5.84
N TYR A 145 -5.66 17.34 4.97
CA TYR A 145 -5.00 18.55 5.46
C TYR A 145 -6.06 19.54 5.97
N GLU A 146 -5.94 19.99 7.21
CA GLU A 146 -6.71 21.14 7.68
C GLU A 146 -6.23 22.41 6.99
N ALA A 147 -7.18 23.28 6.64
CA ALA A 147 -6.85 24.64 6.25
C ALA A 147 -6.37 25.36 7.50
N ILE A 148 -5.17 25.92 7.44
CA ILE A 148 -4.67 26.80 8.48
C ILE A 148 -5.60 28.02 8.51
N ASP A 149 -6.42 28.12 9.54
CA ASP A 149 -7.15 29.36 9.80
C ASP A 149 -6.13 30.42 10.21
N THR A 150 -5.89 31.37 9.32
CA THR A 150 -4.90 32.44 9.52
C THR A 150 -5.43 33.57 10.40
N SER A 151 -6.63 33.44 10.97
CA SER A 151 -7.28 34.47 11.78
C SER A 151 -6.92 34.46 13.28
N HIS A 152 -6.18 33.46 13.77
CA HIS A 152 -5.78 33.36 15.18
C HIS A 152 -4.30 33.73 15.41
N GLU A 153 -4.02 34.69 16.30
CA GLU A 153 -2.68 35.23 16.62
C GLU A 153 -1.66 34.23 17.22
N THR A 154 -2.04 32.98 17.51
CA THR A 154 -1.13 31.92 17.98
C THR A 154 -0.80 30.94 16.85
N LEU A 155 -0.27 31.46 15.75
CA LEU A 155 -0.10 30.70 14.51
C LEU A 155 0.96 29.58 14.62
N GLN A 156 2.06 29.75 15.36
CA GLN A 156 3.20 28.83 15.26
C GLN A 156 2.92 27.44 15.85
N ASP A 157 2.25 27.36 16.99
CA ASP A 157 2.00 26.08 17.67
C ASP A 157 0.91 25.27 16.95
N LEU A 158 -0.19 25.92 16.56
CA LEU A 158 -1.26 25.28 15.79
C LEU A 158 -0.79 24.84 14.40
N LEU A 159 0.01 25.67 13.72
CA LEU A 159 0.65 25.26 12.46
C LEU A 159 1.47 23.99 12.66
N THR A 160 2.33 23.96 13.68
CA THR A 160 3.21 22.83 13.95
C THR A 160 2.42 21.56 14.24
N GLU A 161 1.38 21.65 15.07
CA GLU A 161 0.55 20.51 15.46
C GLU A 161 -0.29 19.98 14.28
N THR A 162 -0.91 20.86 13.49
CA THR A 162 -1.65 20.51 12.27
C THR A 162 -0.73 19.90 11.20
N TYR A 163 0.46 20.48 10.94
CA TYR A 163 1.46 19.88 10.05
C TYR A 163 1.91 18.50 10.54
N HIS A 164 2.05 18.34 11.86
CA HIS A 164 2.44 17.07 12.45
C HIS A 164 1.36 16.00 12.24
N LEU A 165 0.09 16.30 12.48
CA LEU A 165 -1.03 15.37 12.24
C LEU A 165 -1.22 15.04 10.75
N ASN A 166 -0.91 15.97 9.85
CA ASN A 166 -1.01 15.78 8.40
C ASN A 166 0.12 14.95 7.80
N SER A 167 1.29 14.95 8.44
CA SER A 167 2.47 14.16 8.03
C SER A 167 2.52 12.78 8.68
N GLN A 168 1.77 12.56 9.76
CA GLN A 168 1.72 11.28 10.45
C GLN A 168 0.78 10.29 9.77
N SER A 169 1.20 9.03 9.81
CA SER A 169 0.40 7.90 9.36
C SER A 169 -0.84 7.74 10.25
N SER A 170 -2.02 7.66 9.64
CA SER A 170 -3.26 7.37 10.36
C SER A 170 -3.48 5.88 10.67
N ALA A 171 -2.51 5.01 10.37
CA ALA A 171 -2.64 3.53 10.46
C ALA A 171 -3.10 3.00 11.82
N ILE A 172 -2.62 3.61 12.90
CA ILE A 172 -2.90 3.14 14.26
C ILE A 172 -4.33 3.49 14.72
N PHE A 173 -4.96 4.47 14.07
CA PHE A 173 -6.25 5.04 14.47
C PHE A 173 -7.40 4.60 13.56
N ILE A 174 -7.10 4.13 12.35
CA ILE A 174 -8.10 3.76 11.34
C ILE A 174 -8.12 2.25 11.18
N THR A 175 -9.33 1.70 11.14
CA THR A 175 -9.53 0.27 10.90
C THR A 175 -9.01 -0.16 9.53
N LYS A 176 -8.79 -1.46 9.34
CA LYS A 176 -8.31 -2.06 8.10
C LYS A 176 -9.39 -2.92 7.46
N CYS A 177 -9.37 -3.03 6.14
CA CYS A 177 -10.20 -3.97 5.40
C CYS A 177 -9.67 -5.38 5.62
N THR A 178 -10.53 -6.38 5.47
CA THR A 178 -10.16 -7.79 5.58
C THR A 178 -10.54 -8.52 4.31
N VAL A 179 -9.61 -9.31 3.76
CA VAL A 179 -9.91 -10.25 2.67
C VAL A 179 -10.88 -11.30 3.20
N SER A 180 -12.10 -11.33 2.68
CA SER A 180 -13.09 -12.34 3.05
C SER A 180 -12.83 -13.67 2.34
N LYS A 181 -13.37 -14.75 2.91
CA LYS A 181 -13.51 -16.03 2.19
C LYS A 181 -14.49 -15.82 1.03
N GLU A 182 -14.23 -16.43 -0.12
CA GLU A 182 -15.25 -16.50 -1.18
C GLU A 182 -16.49 -17.20 -0.62
N THR A 183 -17.61 -16.49 -0.61
CA THR A 183 -18.94 -17.10 -0.53
C THR A 183 -19.24 -17.66 -1.92
N LYS A 184 -19.11 -18.97 -2.06
CA LYS A 184 -19.64 -19.72 -3.21
C LYS A 184 -21.16 -19.63 -3.25
#